data_AF-A0AAW4RXF5-F1
#
_entry.id   AF-A0AAW4RXF5-F1
#
_cell.length_a   1.000
_cell.length_b   1.000
_cell.length_c   1.000
_cell.angle_alpha   90.00
_cell.angle_beta   90.00
_cell.angle_gamma   90.00
#
_symmetry.space_group_name_H-M   'P 1'
#
loop_
_entity.id
_entity.type
_entity.pdbx_description
1 polymer ?
#
loop_
_entity_poly.entity_id
_entity_poly.type
_entity_poly.pdbx_seq_one_letter_code
_entity_poly.pdbx_strand_id
1 'polypeptide(L)'
;MIHYQDDGLGWAASMFVRLESGRPLFLTEHAHAVEHLGAKGPVVEVDAQDIAEIDVKPFVGEVLEAFQLSLQDADWITPVDRAYARDWIRWWADHVAKRDRAGNGESPT
;
A
#
# COMPACT_ATOMS: atom_id res chain seq x y z
N MET A 1 6.80 -13.39 8.16
CA MET A 1 5.60 -13.68 7.35
C MET A 1 4.45 -13.91 8.29
N ILE A 2 3.31 -13.29 8.02
CA ILE A 2 2.08 -13.31 8.82
C ILE A 2 1.01 -13.95 7.95
N HIS A 3 0.31 -14.94 8.48
CA HIS A 3 -0.84 -15.54 7.82
C HIS A 3 -2.11 -15.14 8.58
N TYR A 4 -3.13 -14.70 7.87
CA TYR A 4 -4.40 -14.32 8.47
C TYR A 4 -5.58 -14.68 7.56
N GLN A 5 -6.76 -14.80 8.17
CA GLN A 5 -8.00 -14.98 7.43
C GLN A 5 -8.55 -13.62 7.05
N ASP A 6 -8.79 -13.40 5.76
CA ASP A 6 -9.20 -12.13 5.18
C ASP A 6 -10.72 -12.03 5.12
N ASP A 7 -11.38 -11.89 6.29
CA ASP A 7 -12.82 -11.64 6.45
C ASP A 7 -13.75 -12.41 5.48
N GLY A 8 -13.53 -13.73 5.39
CA GLY A 8 -14.35 -14.63 4.56
C GLY A 8 -13.87 -14.78 3.11
N LEU A 9 -12.85 -14.03 2.70
CA LEU A 9 -12.17 -14.11 1.40
C LEU A 9 -10.97 -15.06 1.41
N GLY A 10 -10.93 -16.01 2.34
CA GLY A 10 -9.86 -17.01 2.42
C GLY A 10 -8.60 -16.53 3.14
N TRP A 11 -7.48 -17.21 2.89
CA TRP A 11 -6.20 -16.94 3.54
C TRP A 11 -5.43 -15.86 2.80
N ALA A 12 -4.80 -14.98 3.57
CA ALA A 12 -3.80 -14.03 3.10
C ALA A 12 -2.47 -14.27 3.79
N ALA A 13 -1.39 -13.94 3.09
CA ALA A 13 -0.05 -13.99 3.61
C ALA A 13 0.65 -12.65 3.37
N SER A 14 1.18 -12.06 4.44
CA SER A 14 1.87 -10.78 4.37
C SER A 14 3.26 -10.81 4.96
N MET A 15 4.11 -9.90 4.50
CA MET A 15 5.41 -9.64 5.11
C MET A 15 5.84 -8.20 4.95
N PHE A 16 6.55 -7.71 5.97
CA PHE A 16 7.32 -6.48 5.88
C PHE A 16 8.69 -6.80 5.31
N VAL A 17 9.07 -6.06 4.26
CA VAL A 17 10.38 -6.12 3.64
C VAL A 17 11.01 -4.74 3.72
N ARG A 18 12.34 -4.69 3.84
CA ARG A 18 13.09 -3.43 3.74
C ARG A 18 13.91 -3.49 2.46
N LEU A 19 13.75 -2.49 1.60
CA LEU A 19 14.57 -2.34 0.39
C LEU A 19 16.00 -1.94 0.75
N GLU A 20 16.92 -2.03 -0.21
CA GLU A 20 18.31 -1.60 -0.02
C GLU A 20 18.43 -0.10 0.34
N SER A 21 17.51 0.75 -0.15
CA SER A 21 17.43 2.16 0.29
C SER A 21 17.06 2.35 1.76
N GLY A 22 16.62 1.30 2.44
CA GLY A 22 16.11 1.33 3.81
C GLY A 22 14.60 1.57 3.92
N ARG A 23 13.90 1.83 2.81
CA ARG A 23 12.45 2.05 2.80
C ARG A 23 11.67 0.77 3.13
N PRO A 24 10.60 0.87 3.93
CA PRO A 24 9.73 -0.26 4.21
C PRO A 24 8.78 -0.52 3.04
N LEU A 25 8.52 -1.79 2.77
CA LEU A 25 7.46 -2.28 1.90
C LEU A 25 6.60 -3.27 2.66
N PHE A 26 5.32 -3.30 2.34
CA PHE A 26 4.43 -4.37 2.78
C PHE A 26 3.99 -5.18 1.56
N LEU A 27 4.26 -6.48 1.60
CA LEU A 27 3.80 -7.42 0.60
C LEU A 27 2.60 -8.16 1.16
N THR A 28 1.53 -8.26 0.39
CA THR A 28 0.37 -9.09 0.74
C THR A 28 -0.08 -9.89 -0.46
N GLU A 29 -0.14 -11.21 -0.29
CA GLU A 29 -0.77 -12.12 -1.25
C GLU A 29 -2.10 -12.61 -0.69
N HIS A 30 -3.18 -12.41 -1.46
CA HIS A 30 -4.50 -12.89 -1.12
C HIS A 30 -4.83 -14.12 -1.99
N ALA A 31 -5.07 -15.27 -1.36
CA ALA A 31 -5.37 -16.51 -2.09
C ALA A 31 -6.59 -16.34 -3.01
N HIS A 32 -7.67 -15.69 -2.53
CA HIS A 32 -8.86 -15.45 -3.36
C HIS A 32 -8.58 -14.56 -4.58
N ALA A 33 -7.66 -13.59 -4.47
CA ALA A 33 -7.36 -12.69 -5.56
C ALA A 33 -6.64 -13.45 -6.68
N VAL A 34 -5.76 -14.38 -6.33
CA VAL A 34 -5.12 -15.29 -7.28
C VAL A 34 -6.15 -16.25 -7.89
N GLU A 35 -6.95 -16.91 -7.06
CA GLU A 35 -7.88 -17.96 -7.49
C GLU A 35 -9.07 -17.46 -8.31
N HIS A 36 -9.58 -16.27 -8.01
CA HIS A 36 -10.86 -15.78 -8.55
C HIS A 36 -10.75 -14.48 -9.34
N LEU A 37 -9.72 -13.67 -9.09
CA LEU A 37 -9.54 -12.37 -9.74
C LEU A 37 -8.36 -12.34 -10.72
N GLY A 38 -7.60 -13.45 -10.82
CA GLY A 38 -6.47 -13.58 -11.73
C GLY A 38 -5.26 -12.75 -11.33
N ALA A 39 -5.12 -12.40 -10.04
CA ALA A 39 -3.93 -11.73 -9.55
C ALA A 39 -2.68 -12.60 -9.80
N LYS A 40 -1.61 -11.99 -10.31
CA LYS A 40 -0.37 -12.70 -10.67
C LYS A 40 0.60 -12.93 -9.50
N GLY A 41 0.26 -12.47 -8.31
CA GLY A 41 1.11 -12.59 -7.13
C GLY A 41 0.79 -11.52 -6.07
N PRO A 42 1.73 -11.22 -5.17
CA PRO A 42 1.53 -10.28 -4.09
C PRO A 42 1.37 -8.84 -4.57
N VAL A 43 0.56 -8.08 -3.85
CA VAL A 43 0.48 -6.63 -3.94
C VAL A 43 1.58 -6.01 -3.10
N VAL A 44 2.22 -4.97 -3.63
CA VAL A 44 3.21 -4.14 -2.93
C VAL A 44 2.53 -2.87 -2.45
N GLU A 45 2.47 -2.69 -1.14
CA GLU A 45 1.99 -1.47 -0.51
C GLU A 45 3.18 -0.64 -0.01
N VAL A 46 3.12 0.66 -0.29
CA VAL A 46 4.13 1.66 0.08
C VAL A 46 3.48 2.76 0.90
N ASP A 47 4.28 3.49 1.69
CA ASP A 47 3.79 4.65 2.42
C ASP A 47 3.40 5.78 1.43
N ALA A 48 2.25 6.42 1.67
CA ALA A 48 1.82 7.55 0.85
C ALA A 48 2.77 8.75 1.01
N GLN A 49 3.37 8.94 2.19
CA GLN A 49 4.35 9.99 2.46
C GLN A 49 5.57 9.84 1.56
N ASP A 50 6.05 8.60 1.44
CA ASP A 50 7.14 8.21 0.57
C ASP A 50 6.85 8.59 -0.90
N ILE A 51 5.63 8.30 -1.40
CA ILE A 51 5.21 8.73 -2.74
C ILE A 51 5.18 10.25 -2.86
N ALA A 52 4.65 10.97 -1.86
CA ALA A 52 4.54 12.43 -1.88
C ALA A 52 5.90 13.15 -1.95
N GLU A 53 6.96 12.49 -1.47
CA GLU A 53 8.34 12.99 -1.47
C GLU A 53 9.08 12.71 -2.78
N ILE A 54 9.07 11.46 -3.25
CA ILE A 54 9.96 11.05 -4.36
C ILE A 54 9.23 10.62 -5.64
N ASP A 55 7.90 10.59 -5.66
CA ASP A 55 7.05 10.06 -6.74
C ASP A 55 7.04 8.53 -6.86
N VAL A 56 6.11 7.95 -7.63
CA VAL A 56 5.93 6.49 -7.77
C VAL A 56 7.00 5.82 -8.62
N LYS A 57 7.51 6.49 -9.66
CA LYS A 57 8.45 5.88 -10.61
C LYS A 57 9.72 5.31 -9.94
N PRO A 58 10.39 6.03 -9.03
CA PRO A 58 11.53 5.47 -8.30
C PRO A 58 11.20 4.20 -7.50
N PHE A 59 10.01 4.13 -6.90
CA PHE A 59 9.58 2.93 -6.15
C PHE A 59 9.41 1.73 -7.04
N VAL A 60 8.72 1.89 -8.17
CA VAL A 60 8.51 0.80 -9.11
C VAL A 60 9.86 0.23 -9.58
N GLY A 61 10.83 1.09 -9.90
CA GLY A 61 12.17 0.65 -10.28
C GLY A 61 12.85 -0.15 -9.18
N GLU A 62 12.87 0.37 -7.96
CA GLU A 62 13.53 -0.28 -6.82
C GLU A 62 12.87 -1.62 -6.43
N VAL A 63 11.54 -1.68 -6.44
CA VAL A 63 10.78 -2.91 -6.17
C VAL A 63 11.09 -3.97 -7.22
N LEU A 64 11.01 -3.60 -8.50
CA LEU A 64 11.29 -4.54 -9.59
C LEU A 64 12.73 -5.05 -9.52
N GLU A 65 13.70 -4.18 -9.24
CA GLU A 65 15.10 -4.58 -9.05
C GLU A 65 15.27 -5.55 -7.87
N ALA A 66 14.68 -5.23 -6.71
CA ALA A 66 14.78 -6.06 -5.51
C ALA A 66 14.21 -7.48 -5.69
N PHE A 67 13.15 -7.62 -6.50
CA PHE A 67 12.54 -8.92 -6.81
C PHE A 67 13.04 -9.54 -8.11
N GLN A 68 14.00 -8.92 -8.80
CA GLN A 68 14.52 -9.35 -10.10
C GLN A 68 13.42 -9.50 -11.16
N LEU A 69 12.45 -8.59 -11.13
CA LEU A 69 11.29 -8.54 -12.01
C LEU A 69 11.48 -7.47 -13.09
N SER A 70 10.73 -7.62 -14.18
CA SER A 70 10.58 -6.62 -15.23
C SER A 70 9.25 -5.87 -15.10
N LEU A 71 9.13 -4.74 -15.79
CA LEU A 71 7.85 -4.00 -15.87
C LEU A 71 6.70 -4.85 -16.45
N GLN A 72 7.00 -5.90 -17.23
CA GLN A 72 5.99 -6.77 -17.83
C GLN A 72 5.40 -7.78 -16.82
N ASP A 73 6.10 -7.99 -15.71
CA ASP A 73 5.68 -8.87 -14.62
C ASP A 73 4.70 -8.15 -13.67
N ALA A 74 4.56 -6.83 -13.80
CA ALA A 74 3.63 -6.02 -13.00
C ALA A 74 2.33 -5.72 -13.76
N ASP A 75 1.19 -5.98 -13.14
CA ASP A 75 -0.14 -5.76 -13.74
C ASP A 75 -0.71 -4.36 -13.52
N TRP A 76 -0.37 -3.73 -12.41
CA TRP A 76 -0.90 -2.43 -12.03
C TRP A 76 0.23 -1.42 -11.86
N ILE A 77 0.38 -0.55 -12.86
CA ILE A 77 1.15 0.69 -12.73
C ILE A 77 0.20 1.83 -13.10
N THR A 78 -0.84 2.01 -12.29
CA THR A 78 -1.67 3.22 -12.36
C THR A 78 -0.80 4.40 -11.90
N PRO A 79 -0.85 5.57 -12.56
CA PRO A 79 -0.12 6.74 -12.09
C PRO A 79 -0.82 7.28 -10.84
N VAL A 80 -0.49 6.72 -9.67
CA VAL A 80 -0.53 7.53 -8.45
C VAL A 80 0.60 8.55 -8.60
N ASP A 81 0.27 9.82 -8.47
CA ASP A 81 1.25 10.89 -8.52
C ASP A 81 1.40 11.56 -7.15
N ARG A 82 2.38 12.45 -7.05
CA ARG A 82 2.63 13.21 -5.82
C ARG A 82 1.42 13.99 -5.33
N ALA A 83 0.57 14.49 -6.24
CA ALA A 83 -0.60 15.28 -5.86
C ALA A 83 -1.65 14.38 -5.19
N TYR A 84 -1.96 13.24 -5.82
CA TYR A 84 -2.86 12.24 -5.24
C TYR A 84 -2.40 11.78 -3.86
N ALA A 85 -1.11 11.43 -3.72
CA ALA A 85 -0.57 10.99 -2.43
C ALA A 85 -0.67 12.08 -1.34
N ARG A 86 -0.39 13.35 -1.68
CA ARG A 86 -0.55 14.48 -0.75
C ARG A 86 -1.99 14.71 -0.34
N ASP A 87 -2.91 14.63 -1.29
CA ASP A 87 -4.34 14.79 -1.01
C ASP A 87 -4.86 13.65 -0.13
N TRP A 88 -4.39 12.42 -0.36
CA TRP A 88 -4.68 11.27 0.48
C TRP A 88 -4.19 11.45 1.92
N ILE A 89 -2.94 11.90 2.10
CA ILE A 89 -2.35 12.18 3.43
C ILE A 89 -3.18 13.25 4.16
N ARG A 90 -3.52 14.35 3.47
CA ARG A 90 -4.35 15.43 4.04
C ARG A 90 -5.72 14.91 4.46
N TRP A 91 -6.38 14.15 3.60
CA TRP A 91 -7.68 13.56 3.90
C TRP A 91 -7.63 12.67 5.14
N TRP A 92 -6.59 11.84 5.28
CA TRP A 92 -6.40 10.98 6.45
C TRP A 92 -6.14 11.78 7.73
N ALA A 93 -5.30 12.83 7.65
CA ALA A 93 -5.05 13.72 8.78
C ALA A 93 -6.36 14.38 9.27
N ASP A 94 -7.18 14.87 8.34
CA ASP A 94 -8.50 15.44 8.65
C ASP A 94 -9.45 14.40 9.24
N HIS A 95 -9.43 13.17 8.72
CA HIS A 95 -10.26 12.07 9.21
C HIS A 95 -9.90 11.71 10.66
N VAL A 96 -8.61 11.54 10.97
CA VAL A 96 -8.13 11.23 12.32
C VAL A 96 -8.48 12.36 13.28
N ALA A 97 -8.23 13.62 12.90
CA ALA A 97 -8.58 14.77 13.73
C ALA A 97 -10.10 14.88 14.01
N LYS A 98 -10.96 14.49 13.06
CA LYS A 98 -12.41 14.40 13.29
C LYS A 98 -12.77 13.26 14.23
N ARG A 99 -12.19 12.07 14.04
CA ARG A 99 -12.41 10.89 14.88
C ARG A 99 -12.02 11.18 16.34
N ASP A 100 -10.87 11.79 16.55
CA ASP A 100 -10.36 12.05 17.90
C ASP A 100 -11.21 13.11 18.62
N ARG A 101 -11.70 14.15 17.92
CA ARG A 101 -12.67 15.11 18.47
C ARG A 101 -14.00 14.45 18.86
N ALA A 102 -14.52 13.57 18.00
CA ALA A 102 -15.73 12.81 18.29
C ALA A 102 -15.54 11.86 19.49
N GLY A 103 -14.37 11.22 19.61
CA GLY A 103 -14.01 10.39 20.76
C GLY A 103 -13.86 11.17 22.06
N ASN A 104 -13.45 12.44 21.98
CA ASN A 104 -13.30 13.36 23.12
C ASN A 104 -14.60 14.11 23.49
N GLY A 105 -15.71 13.86 22.80
CA GLY A 105 -17.01 14.47 23.11
C GLY A 105 -17.16 15.93 22.68
N GLU A 106 -16.27 16.44 21.82
CA GLU A 106 -16.41 17.79 21.26
C GLU A 106 -17.49 17.79 20.17
N SER A 107 -18.57 18.54 20.37
CA SER A 107 -19.62 18.72 19.38
C SER A 107 -19.12 19.59 18.22
N PRO A 108 -19.48 19.30 16.96
CA PRO A 108 -19.15 20.18 15.84
C PRO A 108 -19.92 21.49 16.00
N THR A 109 -19.19 22.60 16.08
CA THR A 109 -19.75 23.96 16.00
C THR A 109 -20.07 24.36 14.57
#